data_AF-V9L7U6-F1
#
_entry.id   AF-V9L7U6-F1
#
_cell.length_a   1.000
_cell.length_b   1.000
_cell.length_c   1.000
_cell.angle_alpha   90.00
_cell.angle_beta   90.00
_cell.angle_gamma   90.00
#
_symmetry.space_group_name_H-M   'P 1'
#
loop_
_entity.id
_entity.type
_entity.pdbx_description
1 polymer ?
#
loop_
_entity_poly.entity_id
_entity_poly.type
_entity_poly.pdbx_seq_one_letter_code
_entity_poly.pdbx_strand_id
1 'polypeptide(L)'
;TRVLIAARSFVQGLSIGSDVVKKVSQVSASPECMRAMMRLMYCPHCRSMASIKPCNNYCLNIMKGCLANQADLDSEWRNLIDSMIHVADRFDGPSNMESFVDDIDQKISEAIVNMENRFEHILSKVQQGCGHLKSTADRSPGDNSKRRSKRHYAEDKMSSSIAPQMDRLVTEVKMKLRDVKEFWINLPGEMCRERVTAGSANEDECWNGQNRGRYLPEVMSDGLANQINNPEVEVDITKPDMTIRQQIMQLRIMTNRLRNAYHGNDIDFQDTSDDSSGSGSGDGCSENACSRKRSFNAATSEPLLYPKPKPL
;
A
#
# COMPACT_ATOMS: atom_id res chain seq x y z
N THR A 1 7.65 -16.86 -2.74
CA THR A 1 7.59 -15.92 -1.59
C THR A 1 7.74 -14.46 -2.01
N ARG A 2 8.84 -14.04 -2.65
CA ARG A 2 9.10 -12.63 -3.01
C ARG A 2 7.99 -11.96 -3.84
N VAL A 3 7.46 -12.68 -4.83
CA VAL A 3 6.38 -12.19 -5.71
C VAL A 3 5.09 -11.91 -4.93
N LEU A 4 4.71 -12.80 -4.00
CA LEU A 4 3.52 -12.62 -3.16
C LEU A 4 3.67 -11.44 -2.19
N ILE A 5 4.87 -11.26 -1.62
CA ILE A 5 5.19 -10.11 -0.76
C ILE A 5 5.03 -8.82 -1.56
N ALA A 6 5.61 -8.74 -2.77
CA ALA A 6 5.50 -7.59 -3.65
C ALA A 6 4.04 -7.30 -4.03
N ALA A 7 3.27 -8.32 -4.44
CA ALA A 7 1.86 -8.18 -4.81
C ALA A 7 1.01 -7.66 -3.63
N ARG A 8 1.14 -8.26 -2.45
CA ARG A 8 0.41 -7.82 -1.26
C ARG A 8 0.78 -6.39 -0.87
N SER A 9 2.06 -6.07 -0.81
CA SER A 9 2.51 -4.72 -0.44
C SER A 9 2.08 -3.67 -1.47
N PHE A 10 2.04 -4.01 -2.76
CA PHE A 10 1.54 -3.12 -3.80
C PHE A 10 0.05 -2.79 -3.61
N VAL A 11 -0.78 -3.81 -3.36
CA VAL A 11 -2.23 -3.63 -3.10
C VAL A 11 -2.47 -2.82 -1.81
N GLN A 12 -1.71 -3.11 -0.74
CA GLN A 12 -1.74 -2.31 0.48
C GLN A 12 -1.33 -0.85 0.22
N GLY A 13 -0.33 -0.62 -0.64
CA GLY A 13 0.09 0.72 -1.08
C GLY A 13 -1.04 1.50 -1.75
N LEU A 14 -1.77 0.88 -2.67
CA LEU A 14 -2.96 1.49 -3.31
C LEU A 14 -4.06 1.81 -2.29
N SER A 15 -4.33 0.89 -1.36
CA SER A 15 -5.32 1.09 -0.30
C SER A 15 -4.97 2.27 0.61
N ILE A 16 -3.71 2.33 1.08
CA ILE A 16 -3.24 3.44 1.92
C ILE A 16 -3.28 4.76 1.15
N GLY A 17 -2.87 4.78 -0.12
CA GLY A 17 -2.98 5.98 -0.96
C GLY A 17 -4.43 6.48 -1.05
N SER A 18 -5.38 5.58 -1.31
CA SER A 18 -6.81 5.89 -1.33
C SER A 18 -7.32 6.41 0.02
N ASP A 19 -6.96 5.77 1.13
CA ASP A 19 -7.38 6.17 2.47
C ASP A 19 -6.83 7.54 2.87
N VAL A 20 -5.59 7.84 2.50
CA VAL A 20 -4.97 9.15 2.72
C VAL A 20 -5.75 10.22 1.98
N VAL A 21 -6.02 10.04 0.68
CA VAL A 21 -6.81 11.01 -0.11
C VAL A 21 -8.20 11.21 0.50
N LYS A 22 -8.87 10.13 0.93
CA LYS A 22 -10.20 10.18 1.56
C LYS A 22 -10.20 10.92 2.90
N LYS A 23 -9.16 10.75 3.73
CA LYS A 23 -9.07 11.43 5.04
C LYS A 23 -8.67 12.89 4.88
N VAL A 24 -7.73 13.19 3.99
CA VAL A 24 -7.29 14.56 3.71
C VAL A 24 -8.42 15.40 3.12
N SER A 25 -9.30 14.81 2.29
CA SER A 25 -10.45 15.53 1.72
C SER A 25 -11.54 15.91 2.73
N GLN A 26 -11.48 15.35 3.95
CA GLN A 26 -12.38 15.71 5.06
C GLN A 26 -11.84 16.85 5.92
N VAL A 27 -10.60 17.29 5.70
CA VAL A 27 -10.02 18.45 6.41
C VAL A 27 -10.72 19.71 5.93
N SER A 28 -11.39 20.40 6.84
CA SER A 28 -12.15 21.61 6.56
C SER A 28 -11.25 22.81 6.29
N ALA A 29 -11.70 23.73 5.43
CA ALA A 29 -11.05 25.01 5.25
C ALA A 29 -11.05 25.86 6.54
N SER A 30 -9.96 26.58 6.79
CA SER A 30 -9.87 27.49 7.94
C SER A 30 -10.75 28.74 7.75
N PRO A 31 -11.12 29.44 8.83
CA PRO A 31 -11.83 30.73 8.73
C PRO A 31 -11.09 31.78 7.89
N GLU A 32 -9.76 31.82 7.96
CA GLU A 32 -8.89 32.71 7.20
C GLU A 32 -8.97 32.38 5.71
N CYS A 33 -8.90 31.09 5.37
CA CYS A 33 -9.11 30.62 4.01
C CYS A 33 -10.50 31.00 3.48
N MET A 34 -11.58 30.76 4.26
CA MET A 34 -12.94 31.13 3.84
C MET A 34 -13.08 32.63 3.59
N ARG A 35 -12.46 33.47 4.42
CA ARG A 35 -12.45 34.93 4.23
C ARG A 35 -11.69 35.33 2.97
N ALA A 36 -10.55 34.72 2.71
CA ALA A 36 -9.76 34.97 1.51
C ALA A 36 -10.48 34.53 0.23
N MET A 37 -11.13 33.37 0.25
CA MET A 37 -11.98 32.87 -0.84
C MET A 37 -13.16 33.79 -1.12
N MET A 38 -13.79 34.36 -0.09
CA MET A 38 -14.86 35.35 -0.25
C MET A 38 -14.34 36.62 -0.95
N ARG A 39 -13.14 37.08 -0.58
CA ARG A 39 -12.47 38.24 -1.22
C ARG A 39 -12.10 37.97 -2.68
N LEU A 40 -11.72 36.74 -2.99
CA LEU A 40 -11.40 36.31 -4.36
C LEU A 40 -12.64 36.37 -5.26
N MET A 41 -13.73 35.72 -4.82
CA MET A 41 -14.86 35.40 -5.70
C MET A 41 -15.96 36.45 -5.66
N TYR A 42 -16.26 37.03 -4.50
CA TYR A 42 -17.50 37.79 -4.29
C TYR A 42 -17.30 39.28 -4.04
N CYS A 43 -16.15 39.71 -3.52
CA CYS A 43 -15.87 41.15 -3.35
C CYS A 43 -15.96 41.99 -4.64
N PRO A 44 -15.61 41.51 -5.86
CA PRO A 44 -15.84 42.26 -7.09
C PRO A 44 -17.32 42.64 -7.27
N HIS A 45 -18.24 41.73 -6.95
CA HIS A 45 -19.68 41.97 -7.05
C HIS A 45 -20.14 43.08 -6.11
N CYS A 46 -19.62 43.09 -4.87
CA CYS A 46 -19.91 44.13 -3.89
C CYS A 46 -19.40 45.52 -4.30
N ARG A 47 -18.40 45.58 -5.19
CA ARG A 47 -17.81 46.84 -5.70
C ARG A 47 -18.25 47.18 -7.13
N SER A 48 -19.35 46.58 -7.60
CA SER A 48 -19.89 46.80 -8.96
C SER A 48 -18.93 46.41 -10.10
N MET A 49 -18.03 45.46 -9.85
CA MET A 49 -17.05 44.90 -10.80
C MET A 49 -17.31 43.42 -11.08
N ALA A 50 -18.58 43.02 -11.16
CA ALA A 50 -19.02 41.62 -11.28
C ALA A 50 -18.52 40.87 -12.53
N SER A 51 -18.15 41.58 -13.60
CA SER A 51 -17.66 40.99 -14.85
C SER A 51 -16.15 40.72 -14.84
N ILE A 52 -15.43 41.18 -13.81
CA ILE A 52 -13.97 41.08 -13.74
C ILE A 52 -13.59 39.79 -13.04
N LYS A 53 -12.84 38.93 -13.74
CA LYS A 53 -12.30 37.70 -13.16
C LYS A 53 -11.06 37.98 -12.30
N PRO A 54 -10.80 37.17 -11.25
CA PRO A 54 -9.58 37.25 -10.47
C PRO A 54 -8.30 37.06 -11.29
N CYS A 55 -7.24 37.73 -10.87
CA CYS A 55 -5.89 37.49 -11.38
C CYS A 55 -5.43 36.08 -11.03
N ASN A 56 -4.67 35.44 -11.92
CA ASN A 56 -4.20 34.07 -11.72
C ASN A 56 -3.32 33.95 -10.47
N ASN A 57 -2.31 34.80 -10.34
CA ASN A 57 -1.38 34.77 -9.19
C ASN A 57 -2.07 35.15 -7.86
N TYR A 58 -3.10 36.00 -7.92
CA TYR A 58 -3.93 36.29 -6.75
C TYR A 58 -4.68 35.04 -6.27
N CYS A 59 -5.32 34.33 -7.20
CA CYS A 59 -5.95 33.04 -6.92
C CYS A 59 -4.93 32.04 -6.35
N LEU A 60 -3.76 31.91 -6.99
CA LEU A 60 -2.72 30.97 -6.55
C LEU A 60 -2.26 31.24 -5.11
N ASN A 61 -2.02 32.50 -4.73
CA ASN A 61 -1.61 32.84 -3.37
C ASN A 61 -2.69 32.49 -2.33
N ILE A 62 -3.96 32.71 -2.66
CA ILE A 62 -5.06 32.29 -1.77
C ILE A 62 -5.12 30.77 -1.67
N MET A 63 -5.11 30.08 -2.81
CA MET A 63 -5.24 28.62 -2.84
C MET A 63 -4.05 27.92 -2.18
N LYS A 64 -2.82 28.42 -2.35
CA LYS A 64 -1.62 27.91 -1.67
C LYS A 64 -1.65 28.16 -0.16
N GLY A 65 -2.17 29.30 0.29
CA GLY A 65 -2.42 29.56 1.72
C GLY A 65 -3.46 28.60 2.30
N CYS A 66 -4.58 28.42 1.61
CA CYS A 66 -5.67 27.51 1.99
C CYS A 66 -5.24 26.04 2.04
N LEU A 67 -4.43 25.59 1.07
CA LEU A 67 -4.03 24.19 0.89
C LEU A 67 -2.61 23.91 1.41
N ALA A 68 -2.08 24.79 2.25
CA ALA A 68 -0.69 24.74 2.70
C ALA A 68 -0.36 23.44 3.46
N ASN A 69 -1.28 23.00 4.32
CA ASN A 69 -1.12 21.72 5.03
C ASN A 69 -1.20 20.54 4.05
N GLN A 70 -2.10 20.58 3.07
CA GLN A 70 -2.24 19.54 2.05
C GLN A 70 -0.97 19.42 1.21
N ALA A 71 -0.32 20.54 0.88
CA ALA A 71 0.94 20.55 0.14
C ALA A 71 2.10 19.87 0.91
N ASP A 72 2.09 19.84 2.25
CA ASP A 72 3.12 19.12 3.03
C ASP A 72 3.11 17.60 2.80
N LEU A 73 2.04 17.02 2.23
CA LEU A 73 1.98 15.60 1.86
C LEU A 73 2.84 15.27 0.63
N ASP A 74 3.19 16.25 -0.21
CA ASP A 74 3.79 16.04 -1.53
C ASP A 74 5.06 15.18 -1.48
N SER A 75 5.97 15.47 -0.56
CA SER A 75 7.23 14.71 -0.44
C SER A 75 6.99 13.22 -0.18
N GLU A 76 6.15 12.88 0.80
CA GLU A 76 5.91 11.47 1.14
C GLU A 76 4.97 10.79 0.15
N TRP A 77 4.08 11.54 -0.48
CA TRP A 77 3.25 11.06 -1.57
C TRP A 77 4.11 10.65 -2.77
N ARG A 78 5.04 11.51 -3.21
CA ARG A 78 6.00 11.19 -4.29
C ARG A 78 6.83 9.96 -3.93
N ASN A 79 7.33 9.88 -2.69
CA ASN A 79 8.09 8.72 -2.20
C ASN A 79 7.28 7.42 -2.27
N LEU A 80 6.00 7.47 -1.89
CA LEU A 80 5.08 6.33 -1.98
C LEU A 80 4.92 5.90 -3.44
N ILE A 81 4.55 6.84 -4.31
CA ILE A 81 4.32 6.61 -5.74
C ILE A 81 5.56 6.00 -6.40
N ASP A 82 6.75 6.55 -6.15
CA ASP A 82 8.00 6.04 -6.69
C ASP A 82 8.30 4.62 -6.20
N SER A 83 8.07 4.36 -4.91
CA SER A 83 8.26 3.01 -4.34
C SER A 83 7.26 2.00 -4.91
N MET A 84 6.01 2.42 -5.18
CA MET A 84 5.00 1.59 -5.83
C MET A 84 5.39 1.26 -7.28
N ILE A 85 5.89 2.24 -8.04
CA ILE A 85 6.37 2.02 -9.41
C ILE A 85 7.54 1.02 -9.41
N HIS A 86 8.49 1.14 -8.47
CA HIS A 86 9.59 0.19 -8.34
C HIS A 86 9.13 -1.23 -7.98
N VAL A 87 8.13 -1.38 -7.12
CA VAL A 87 7.54 -2.69 -6.82
C VAL A 87 6.81 -3.23 -8.06
N ALA A 88 6.10 -2.39 -8.81
CA ALA A 88 5.40 -2.79 -10.03
C ALA A 88 6.36 -3.30 -11.13
N ASP A 89 7.59 -2.76 -11.22
CA ASP A 89 8.62 -3.26 -12.14
C ASP A 89 8.97 -4.74 -11.90
N ARG A 90 8.72 -5.28 -10.70
CA ARG A 90 8.92 -6.72 -10.41
C ARG A 90 7.88 -7.61 -11.07
N PHE A 91 6.72 -7.07 -11.43
CA PHE A 91 5.66 -7.82 -12.11
C PHE A 91 5.92 -7.96 -13.61
N ASP A 92 6.80 -7.14 -14.18
CA ASP A 92 7.14 -7.09 -15.63
C ASP A 92 8.39 -7.93 -15.97
N GLY A 93 8.90 -8.73 -15.02
CA GLY A 93 10.13 -9.51 -15.17
C GLY A 93 9.91 -10.96 -15.64
N PRO A 94 10.97 -11.67 -16.07
CA PRO A 94 10.90 -13.08 -16.48
C PRO A 94 10.54 -14.06 -15.35
N SER A 95 10.42 -13.58 -14.12
CA SER A 95 9.91 -14.30 -12.96
C SER A 95 8.69 -13.56 -12.40
N ASN A 96 7.74 -13.25 -13.28
CA ASN A 96 6.52 -12.52 -12.94
C ASN A 96 5.53 -13.38 -12.16
N MET A 97 4.49 -12.74 -11.63
CA MET A 97 3.44 -13.41 -10.87
C MET A 97 2.66 -14.44 -11.70
N GLU A 98 2.50 -14.18 -12.99
CA GLU A 98 1.79 -15.06 -13.92
C GLU A 98 2.54 -16.38 -14.08
N SER A 99 3.85 -16.35 -14.38
CA SER A 99 4.70 -17.55 -14.42
C SER A 99 4.73 -18.29 -13.08
N PHE A 100 4.76 -17.59 -11.94
CA PHE A 100 4.74 -18.26 -10.64
C PHE A 100 3.42 -18.98 -10.36
N VAL A 101 2.29 -18.39 -10.76
CA VAL A 101 0.96 -18.99 -10.57
C VAL A 101 0.77 -20.16 -11.53
N ASP A 102 1.22 -20.02 -12.78
CA ASP A 102 1.13 -21.05 -13.81
C ASP A 102 2.05 -22.26 -13.52
N ASP A 103 3.11 -22.09 -12.73
CA ASP A 103 4.06 -23.17 -12.41
C ASP A 103 3.75 -23.90 -11.09
N ILE A 104 2.79 -23.44 -10.28
CA ILE A 104 2.55 -24.00 -8.94
C ILE A 104 2.07 -25.46 -9.00
N ASP A 105 1.13 -25.76 -9.88
CA ASP A 105 0.57 -27.10 -10.06
C ASP A 105 1.62 -28.06 -10.63
N GLN A 106 2.46 -27.57 -11.55
CA GLN A 106 3.61 -28.31 -12.06
C GLN A 106 4.62 -28.59 -10.95
N LYS A 107 4.96 -27.61 -10.11
CA LYS A 107 5.89 -27.80 -8.98
C LYS A 107 5.37 -28.78 -7.94
N ILE A 108 4.06 -28.74 -7.65
CA ILE A 108 3.41 -29.72 -6.76
C ILE A 108 3.47 -31.12 -7.38
N SER A 109 3.17 -31.25 -8.67
CA SER A 109 3.22 -32.52 -9.39
C SER A 109 4.64 -33.09 -9.44
N GLU A 110 5.64 -32.27 -9.76
CA GLU A 110 7.06 -32.61 -9.70
C GLU A 110 7.46 -33.09 -8.30
N ALA A 111 7.01 -32.41 -7.23
CA ALA A 111 7.30 -32.80 -5.86
C ALA A 111 6.69 -34.16 -5.49
N ILE A 112 5.44 -34.44 -5.92
CA ILE A 112 4.78 -35.73 -5.70
C ILE A 112 5.56 -36.84 -6.42
N VAL A 113 5.84 -36.67 -7.71
CA VAL A 113 6.60 -37.65 -8.51
C VAL A 113 8.00 -37.88 -7.91
N ASN A 114 8.65 -36.82 -7.45
CA ASN A 114 9.95 -36.91 -6.80
C ASN A 114 9.92 -37.66 -5.46
N MET A 115 8.82 -37.52 -4.70
CA MET A 115 8.59 -38.29 -3.47
C MET A 115 8.32 -39.77 -3.79
N GLU A 116 7.47 -40.06 -4.79
CA GLU A 116 7.16 -41.43 -5.23
C GLU A 116 8.43 -42.15 -5.74
N ASN A 117 9.22 -41.51 -6.58
CA ASN A 117 10.45 -42.09 -7.13
C ASN A 117 11.51 -42.38 -6.07
N ARG A 118 11.55 -41.59 -4.99
CA ARG A 118 12.51 -41.75 -3.89
C ARG A 118 11.92 -42.44 -2.67
N PHE A 119 10.69 -42.94 -2.77
CA PHE A 119 9.94 -43.47 -1.65
C PHE A 119 10.70 -44.56 -0.89
N GLU A 120 11.21 -45.58 -1.58
CA GLU A 120 11.93 -46.70 -0.96
C GLU A 120 13.21 -46.25 -0.25
N HIS A 121 13.95 -45.31 -0.83
CA HIS A 121 15.16 -44.77 -0.22
C HIS A 121 14.85 -43.93 1.02
N ILE A 122 13.81 -43.09 0.95
CA ILE A 122 13.34 -42.31 2.10
C ILE A 122 12.84 -43.25 3.20
N LEU A 123 12.03 -44.25 2.86
CA LEU A 123 11.48 -45.24 3.78
C LEU A 123 12.60 -46.01 4.49
N SER A 124 13.63 -46.47 3.76
CA SER A 124 14.78 -47.15 4.33
C SER A 124 15.53 -46.27 5.35
N LYS A 125 15.77 -44.99 5.02
CA LYS A 125 16.41 -44.03 5.94
C LYS A 125 15.57 -43.74 7.18
N VAL A 126 14.26 -43.61 7.00
CA VAL A 126 13.31 -43.43 8.12
C VAL A 126 13.31 -44.68 9.02
N GLN A 127 13.25 -45.88 8.46
CA GLN A 127 13.30 -47.13 9.23
C GLN A 127 14.63 -47.31 9.97
N GLN A 128 15.74 -46.86 9.37
CA GLN A 128 17.06 -46.91 9.99
C GLN A 128 17.18 -45.93 11.18
N GLY A 129 16.60 -44.73 11.06
CA GLY A 129 16.70 -43.68 12.10
C GLY A 129 15.62 -43.74 13.18
N CYS A 130 14.39 -44.11 12.80
CA CYS A 130 13.22 -44.14 13.68
C CYS A 130 12.81 -45.56 14.12
N GLY A 131 13.44 -46.59 13.56
CA GLY A 131 13.09 -48.00 13.79
C GLY A 131 12.07 -48.53 12.77
N HIS A 132 11.99 -49.86 12.66
CA HIS A 132 11.04 -50.51 11.78
C HIS A 132 9.60 -50.21 12.21
N LEU A 133 8.78 -49.78 11.25
CA LEU A 133 7.34 -49.68 11.42
C LEU A 133 6.80 -51.08 11.73
N LYS A 134 6.27 -51.30 12.94
CA LYS A 134 5.55 -52.53 13.26
C LYS A 134 4.29 -52.54 12.39
N SER A 135 4.29 -53.40 11.37
CA SER A 135 3.11 -53.70 10.58
C SER A 135 2.02 -54.24 11.51
N THR A 136 1.03 -53.43 11.86
CA THR A 136 -0.24 -53.92 12.41
C THR A 136 -1.10 -54.43 11.26
N ALA A 137 -0.56 -55.36 10.46
CA ALA A 137 -1.31 -56.13 9.48
C ALA A 137 -1.87 -57.36 10.18
N ASP A 138 -2.74 -57.15 11.16
CA ASP A 138 -3.61 -58.20 11.67
C ASP A 138 -4.86 -57.55 12.29
N ARG A 139 -5.77 -57.10 11.41
CA ARG A 139 -7.22 -56.95 11.63
C ARG A 139 -7.90 -56.28 10.43
N SER A 140 -8.22 -57.06 9.41
CA SER A 140 -9.57 -57.12 8.82
C SER A 140 -9.60 -58.02 7.58
N PRO A 141 -10.57 -58.96 7.46
CA PRO A 141 -10.70 -59.82 6.30
C PRO A 141 -11.44 -59.10 5.17
N GLY A 142 -10.84 -59.16 3.97
CA GLY A 142 -11.52 -59.22 2.68
C GLY A 142 -12.46 -58.08 2.28
N ASP A 143 -12.00 -57.25 1.35
CA ASP A 143 -12.82 -56.96 0.18
C ASP A 143 -11.94 -56.84 -1.07
N ASN A 144 -12.33 -57.58 -2.10
CA ASN A 144 -11.58 -57.89 -3.29
C ASN A 144 -12.28 -57.17 -4.46
N SER A 145 -12.23 -55.84 -4.51
CA SER A 145 -12.76 -55.08 -5.64
C SER A 145 -11.66 -54.66 -6.60
N LYS A 146 -11.59 -55.41 -7.71
CA LYS A 146 -10.73 -55.14 -8.86
C LYS A 146 -11.02 -53.75 -9.44
N ARG A 147 -9.98 -52.92 -9.47
CA ARG A 147 -9.59 -51.95 -10.51
C ARG A 147 -10.69 -51.47 -11.47
N ARG A 148 -11.02 -50.18 -11.38
CA ARG A 148 -10.92 -49.26 -12.52
C ARG A 148 -10.79 -47.81 -12.04
N SER A 149 -9.60 -47.43 -11.58
CA SER A 149 -9.27 -46.01 -11.44
C SER A 149 -9.12 -45.45 -12.86
N LYS A 150 -10.17 -44.79 -13.35
CA LYS A 150 -10.06 -43.92 -14.53
C LYS A 150 -9.06 -42.84 -14.15
N ARG A 151 -7.87 -42.90 -14.75
CA ARG A 151 -6.97 -41.74 -14.82
C ARG A 151 -7.73 -40.66 -15.58
N HIS A 152 -8.38 -39.78 -14.85
CA HIS A 152 -8.75 -38.48 -15.39
C HIS A 152 -7.46 -37.66 -15.46
N TYR A 153 -6.67 -37.89 -16.51
CA TYR A 153 -5.92 -36.79 -17.08
C TYR A 153 -6.99 -35.87 -17.66
N ALA A 154 -7.46 -34.93 -16.86
CA ALA A 154 -7.97 -33.71 -17.44
C ALA A 154 -6.74 -33.07 -18.09
N GLU A 155 -6.56 -33.31 -19.39
CA GLU A 155 -5.99 -32.27 -20.24
C GLU A 155 -6.98 -31.11 -20.15
N ASP A 156 -6.89 -30.34 -19.07
CA ASP A 156 -7.40 -28.99 -19.08
C ASP A 156 -6.45 -28.27 -20.02
N LYS A 157 -6.81 -28.28 -21.31
CA LYS A 157 -6.32 -27.28 -22.24
C LYS A 157 -6.66 -25.96 -21.57
N MET A 158 -5.67 -25.39 -20.89
CA MET A 158 -5.72 -24.03 -20.35
C MET A 158 -6.21 -23.17 -21.50
N SER A 159 -7.49 -22.79 -21.43
CA SER A 159 -8.11 -21.92 -22.38
C SER A 159 -7.38 -20.60 -22.26
N SER A 160 -6.44 -20.35 -23.16
CA SER A 160 -5.80 -19.06 -23.32
C SER A 160 -6.87 -18.06 -23.72
N SER A 161 -7.53 -17.44 -22.74
CA SER A 161 -8.31 -16.23 -23.00
C SER A 161 -8.84 -15.58 -21.72
N ILE A 162 -8.43 -14.32 -21.57
CA ILE A 162 -9.04 -13.25 -20.77
C ILE A 162 -8.70 -13.25 -19.27
N ALA A 163 -7.43 -13.42 -18.91
CA ALA A 163 -6.86 -12.47 -17.95
C ALA A 163 -6.40 -11.26 -18.77
N PRO A 164 -6.69 -10.00 -18.40
CA PRO A 164 -5.87 -8.90 -18.91
C PRO A 164 -4.42 -9.28 -18.57
N GLN A 165 -3.60 -9.51 -19.60
CA GLN A 165 -2.18 -9.85 -19.47
C GLN A 165 -1.61 -8.93 -18.38
N MET A 166 -1.09 -9.48 -17.29
CA MET A 166 -0.73 -8.73 -16.08
C MET A 166 0.09 -7.48 -16.43
N ASP A 167 0.94 -7.61 -17.45
CA ASP A 167 1.74 -6.57 -18.10
C ASP A 167 0.94 -5.31 -18.48
N ARG A 168 -0.28 -5.47 -19.05
CA ARG A 168 -1.15 -4.34 -19.41
C ARG A 168 -1.63 -3.60 -18.17
N LEU A 169 -2.06 -4.31 -17.13
CA LEU A 169 -2.50 -3.71 -15.87
C LEU A 169 -1.35 -3.00 -15.17
N VAL A 170 -0.16 -3.61 -15.16
CA VAL A 170 1.08 -3.03 -14.62
C VAL A 170 1.46 -1.75 -15.36
N THR A 171 1.36 -1.76 -16.68
CA THR A 171 1.63 -0.57 -17.52
C THR A 171 0.62 0.55 -17.22
N GLU A 172 -0.67 0.21 -17.18
CA GLU A 172 -1.74 1.17 -16.91
C GLU A 172 -1.62 1.79 -15.52
N VAL A 173 -1.41 0.99 -14.48
CA VAL A 173 -1.27 1.50 -13.12
C VAL A 173 -0.03 2.36 -12.97
N LYS A 174 1.10 2.02 -13.61
CA LYS A 174 2.31 2.86 -13.61
C LYS A 174 2.05 4.22 -14.26
N MET A 175 1.29 4.27 -15.36
CA MET A 175 0.90 5.55 -15.97
C MET A 175 0.03 6.36 -15.02
N LYS A 176 -1.03 5.76 -14.46
CA LYS A 176 -1.93 6.44 -13.51
C LYS A 176 -1.20 6.95 -12.26
N LEU A 177 -0.26 6.18 -11.73
CA LEU A 177 0.58 6.57 -10.59
C LEU A 177 1.46 7.78 -10.94
N ARG A 178 2.03 7.84 -12.16
CA ARG A 178 2.80 9.01 -12.63
C ARG A 178 1.92 10.26 -12.77
N ASP A 179 0.72 10.12 -13.32
CA ASP A 179 -0.22 11.23 -13.51
C ASP A 179 -0.57 11.93 -12.19
N VAL A 180 -0.66 11.16 -11.09
CA VAL A 180 -1.00 11.69 -9.76
C VAL A 180 0.23 12.02 -8.90
N LYS A 181 1.46 11.89 -9.43
CA LYS A 181 2.69 12.06 -8.62
C LYS A 181 2.80 13.45 -7.98
N GLU A 182 2.36 14.49 -8.69
CA GLU A 182 2.45 15.89 -8.25
C GLU A 182 1.09 16.45 -7.79
N PHE A 183 0.18 15.57 -7.39
CA PHE A 183 -1.22 15.92 -7.11
C PHE A 183 -1.36 17.06 -6.11
N TRP A 184 -0.70 16.99 -4.94
CA TRP A 184 -0.92 17.92 -3.83
C TRP A 184 -0.48 19.35 -4.12
N ILE A 185 0.64 19.55 -4.82
CA ILE A 185 1.14 20.88 -5.17
C ILE A 185 0.47 21.47 -6.43
N ASN A 186 -0.15 20.63 -7.26
CA ASN A 186 -0.85 21.08 -8.46
C ASN A 186 -2.31 21.48 -8.19
N LEU A 187 -2.89 21.12 -7.04
CA LEU A 187 -4.26 21.50 -6.66
C LEU A 187 -4.56 23.01 -6.78
N PRO A 188 -3.70 23.94 -6.28
CA PRO A 188 -3.90 25.37 -6.48
C PRO A 188 -4.03 25.76 -7.96
N GLY A 189 -3.17 25.21 -8.83
CA GLY A 189 -3.22 25.46 -10.27
C GLY A 189 -4.51 24.95 -10.92
N GLU A 190 -4.94 23.75 -10.55
CA GLU A 190 -6.18 23.14 -11.02
C GLU A 190 -7.43 23.96 -10.64
N MET A 191 -7.44 24.51 -9.43
CA MET A 191 -8.54 25.36 -8.93
C MET A 191 -8.52 26.77 -9.52
N CYS A 192 -7.35 27.26 -9.96
CA CYS A 192 -7.18 28.60 -10.55
C CYS A 192 -7.17 28.64 -12.08
N ARG A 193 -7.60 27.56 -12.76
CA ARG A 193 -7.72 27.53 -14.23
C ARG A 193 -8.62 28.65 -14.79
N GLU A 194 -8.48 28.95 -16.08
CA GLU A 194 -9.14 30.08 -16.80
C GLU A 194 -10.68 30.16 -16.70
N ARG A 195 -11.34 29.06 -16.30
CA ARG A 195 -12.78 29.10 -16.00
C ARG A 195 -13.07 29.98 -14.79
N VAL A 196 -12.14 30.03 -13.85
CA VAL A 196 -12.21 30.79 -12.59
C VAL A 196 -11.46 32.12 -12.72
N THR A 197 -10.29 32.14 -13.34
CA THR A 197 -9.41 33.32 -13.42
C THR A 197 -9.43 33.98 -14.80
N ALA A 198 -8.88 35.20 -14.90
CA ALA A 198 -8.76 35.93 -16.15
C ALA A 198 -7.78 35.30 -17.16
N GLY A 199 -7.04 34.26 -16.76
CA GLY A 199 -5.94 33.67 -17.55
C GLY A 199 -4.73 34.61 -17.65
N SER A 200 -3.71 34.19 -18.39
CA SER A 200 -2.47 34.97 -18.60
C SER A 200 -2.62 36.09 -19.64
N ALA A 201 -3.70 36.09 -20.43
CA ALA A 201 -3.93 37.09 -21.48
C ALA A 201 -4.44 38.45 -20.95
N ASN A 202 -5.04 38.48 -19.75
CA ASN A 202 -5.67 39.67 -19.16
C ASN A 202 -5.08 40.01 -17.77
N GLU A 203 -3.78 39.75 -17.56
CA GLU A 203 -3.11 39.99 -16.27
C GLU A 203 -3.13 41.45 -15.81
N ASP A 204 -3.26 42.40 -16.74
CA ASP A 204 -3.33 43.84 -16.41
C ASP A 204 -4.75 44.33 -16.11
N GLU A 205 -5.78 43.54 -16.42
CA GLU A 205 -7.20 43.92 -16.30
C GLU A 205 -8.04 42.91 -15.50
N CYS A 206 -7.44 42.32 -14.46
CA CYS A 206 -8.09 41.35 -13.59
C CYS A 206 -8.37 41.91 -12.19
N TRP A 207 -9.12 41.17 -11.37
CA TRP A 207 -9.36 41.52 -9.97
C TRP A 207 -8.17 41.08 -9.11
N ASN A 208 -7.48 42.05 -8.52
CA ASN A 208 -6.28 41.83 -7.69
C ASN A 208 -6.57 41.79 -6.18
N GLY A 209 -7.84 41.69 -5.78
CA GLY A 209 -8.26 41.73 -4.38
C GLY A 209 -8.65 43.12 -3.86
N GLN A 210 -8.38 44.18 -4.62
CA GLN A 210 -8.77 45.55 -4.28
C GLN A 210 -9.50 46.24 -5.44
N ASN A 211 -8.95 46.24 -6.65
CA ASN A 211 -9.51 46.91 -7.81
C ASN A 211 -9.25 46.11 -9.09
N ARG A 212 -9.69 46.66 -10.23
CA ARG A 212 -9.24 46.20 -11.55
C ARG A 212 -7.81 46.65 -11.75
N GLY A 213 -6.92 45.70 -12.01
CA GLY A 213 -5.53 45.97 -12.30
C GLY A 213 -4.65 44.76 -12.08
N ARG A 214 -3.36 44.94 -12.33
CA ARG A 214 -2.36 43.89 -12.13
C ARG A 214 -2.24 43.47 -10.67
N TYR A 215 -2.03 42.18 -10.44
CA TYR A 215 -1.60 41.63 -9.16
C TYR A 215 -0.07 41.64 -9.10
N LEU A 216 0.50 42.38 -8.14
CA LEU A 216 1.94 42.61 -8.01
C LEU A 216 2.68 41.58 -7.16
N PRO A 217 2.11 41.04 -6.05
CA PRO A 217 2.84 40.08 -5.23
C PRO A 217 3.23 38.81 -5.99
N GLU A 218 4.40 38.27 -5.68
CA GLU A 218 4.87 37.01 -6.22
C GLU A 218 4.09 35.82 -5.66
N VAL A 219 4.12 34.70 -6.38
CA VAL A 219 3.44 33.48 -5.97
C VAL A 219 4.25 32.78 -4.88
N MET A 220 3.61 32.48 -3.75
CA MET A 220 4.24 31.75 -2.64
C MET A 220 4.65 30.33 -3.06
N SER A 221 5.71 29.81 -2.45
CA SER A 221 6.09 28.40 -2.59
C SER A 221 5.09 27.49 -1.87
N ASP A 222 5.07 26.21 -2.23
CA ASP A 222 4.14 25.22 -1.66
C ASP A 222 4.52 24.79 -0.24
N GLY A 223 3.55 24.32 0.55
CA GLY A 223 3.76 23.82 1.91
C GLY A 223 3.57 24.88 2.99
N LEU A 224 3.35 24.40 4.22
CA LEU A 224 2.94 25.22 5.37
C LEU A 224 3.99 26.26 5.74
N ALA A 225 5.27 25.84 5.84
CA ALA A 225 6.37 26.72 6.24
C ALA A 225 6.55 27.92 5.30
N ASN A 226 6.18 27.77 4.03
CA ASN A 226 6.32 28.82 3.02
C ASN A 226 5.19 29.86 3.06
N GLN A 227 4.15 29.68 3.89
CA GLN A 227 3.03 30.63 3.95
C GLN A 227 3.19 31.74 5.01
N ILE A 228 4.31 31.78 5.73
CA ILE A 228 4.52 32.79 6.79
C ILE A 228 4.38 34.23 6.28
N ASN A 229 4.77 34.48 5.03
CA ASN A 229 4.70 35.79 4.38
C ASN A 229 3.62 35.85 3.28
N ASN A 230 2.63 34.96 3.31
CA ASN A 230 1.56 34.97 2.30
C ASN A 230 0.73 36.27 2.42
N PRO A 231 0.64 37.08 1.36
CA PRO A 231 -0.05 38.38 1.42
C PRO A 231 -1.57 38.27 1.50
N GLU A 232 -2.16 37.11 1.15
CA GLU A 232 -3.61 36.95 1.02
C GLU A 232 -4.26 36.13 2.12
N VAL A 233 -3.51 35.25 2.77
CA VAL A 233 -4.01 34.36 3.82
C VAL A 233 -3.05 34.37 4.98
N GLU A 234 -3.54 34.76 6.16
CA GLU A 234 -2.80 34.61 7.41
C GLU A 234 -2.79 33.14 7.83
N VAL A 235 -1.60 32.52 7.84
CA VAL A 235 -1.43 31.10 8.16
C VAL A 235 -0.52 30.94 9.39
N ASP A 236 -1.04 30.32 10.45
CA ASP A 236 -0.25 29.98 11.64
C ASP A 236 0.59 28.72 11.37
N ILE A 237 1.83 28.91 10.92
CA ILE A 237 2.75 27.80 10.60
C ILE A 237 3.13 26.93 11.80
N THR A 238 2.88 27.41 13.04
CA THR A 238 3.23 26.68 14.27
C THR A 238 2.16 25.65 14.64
N LYS A 239 0.98 25.71 14.01
CA LYS A 239 -0.15 24.81 14.26
C LYS A 239 -0.50 24.00 13.01
N PRO A 240 0.31 22.99 12.65
CA PRO A 240 -0.02 22.12 11.54
C PRO A 240 -1.28 21.28 11.84
N ASP A 241 -2.00 20.92 10.79
CA ASP A 241 -3.15 20.02 10.92
C ASP A 241 -2.68 18.61 11.32
N MET A 242 -3.23 18.10 12.43
CA MET A 242 -2.82 16.80 12.97
C MET A 242 -3.28 15.62 12.12
N THR A 243 -4.40 15.74 11.40
CA THR A 243 -4.88 14.71 10.47
C THR A 243 -3.92 14.56 9.30
N ILE A 244 -3.43 15.69 8.77
CA ILE A 244 -2.42 15.74 7.71
C ILE A 244 -1.12 15.09 8.21
N ARG A 245 -0.63 15.47 9.39
CA ARG A 245 0.60 14.89 9.97
C ARG A 245 0.50 13.38 10.17
N GLN A 246 -0.67 12.89 10.61
CA GLN A 246 -0.94 11.46 10.71
C GLN A 246 -0.90 10.77 9.34
N GLN A 247 -1.48 11.38 8.30
CA GLN A 247 -1.44 10.81 6.95
C GLN A 247 -0.03 10.78 6.36
N ILE A 248 0.79 11.83 6.60
CA ILE A 248 2.21 11.83 6.25
C ILE A 248 2.94 10.63 6.89
N MET A 249 2.65 10.33 8.16
CA MET A 249 3.22 9.16 8.83
C MET A 249 2.77 7.84 8.19
N GLN A 250 1.49 7.71 7.80
CA GLN A 250 1.00 6.52 7.10
C GLN A 250 1.70 6.31 5.76
N LEU A 251 1.88 7.39 4.98
CA LEU A 251 2.65 7.34 3.72
C LEU A 251 4.08 6.86 3.96
N ARG A 252 4.76 7.35 5.01
CA ARG A 252 6.12 6.92 5.38
C ARG A 252 6.19 5.44 5.74
N ILE A 253 5.29 4.97 6.59
CA ILE A 253 5.24 3.56 7.01
C ILE A 253 5.05 2.66 5.78
N MET A 254 4.09 2.99 4.93
CA MET A 254 3.80 2.19 3.74
C MET A 254 4.93 2.24 2.71
N THR A 255 5.57 3.40 2.54
CA THR A 255 6.77 3.55 1.71
C THR A 255 7.90 2.63 2.17
N ASN A 256 8.18 2.60 3.47
CA ASN A 256 9.20 1.70 4.03
C ASN A 256 8.83 0.22 3.84
N ARG A 257 7.54 -0.14 3.97
CA ARG A 257 7.06 -1.49 3.68
C ARG A 257 7.28 -1.87 2.21
N LEU A 258 6.95 -0.99 1.27
CA LEU A 258 7.17 -1.21 -0.17
C LEU A 258 8.65 -1.37 -0.50
N ARG A 259 9.53 -0.54 0.06
CA ARG A 259 10.99 -0.65 -0.13
C ARG A 259 11.52 -2.00 0.36
N ASN A 260 11.06 -2.47 1.51
CA ASN A 260 11.43 -3.80 2.02
C ASN A 260 10.87 -4.94 1.15
N ALA A 261 9.62 -4.82 0.72
CA ALA A 261 8.99 -5.77 -0.21
C ALA A 261 9.76 -5.86 -1.55
N TYR A 262 10.28 -4.74 -2.05
CA TYR A 262 11.11 -4.70 -3.26
C TYR A 262 12.42 -5.51 -3.12
N HIS A 263 13.00 -5.55 -1.91
CA HIS A 263 14.16 -6.39 -1.58
C HIS A 263 13.79 -7.84 -1.26
N GLY A 264 12.49 -8.16 -1.18
CA GLY A 264 11.99 -9.49 -0.84
C GLY A 264 11.92 -9.77 0.67
N ASN A 265 12.00 -8.74 1.50
CA ASN A 265 11.86 -8.84 2.95
C ASN A 265 10.38 -8.62 3.34
N ASP A 266 9.81 -9.59 4.06
CA ASP A 266 8.46 -9.48 4.59
C ASP A 266 8.51 -9.01 6.05
N ILE A 267 8.15 -7.75 6.31
CA ILE A 267 8.08 -7.21 7.67
C ILE A 267 6.82 -7.73 8.40
N ASP A 268 5.75 -8.06 7.66
CA ASP A 268 4.45 -8.45 8.20
C ASP A 268 4.46 -9.90 8.71
N PHE A 269 5.31 -10.76 8.12
CA PHE A 269 5.43 -12.17 8.53
C PHE A 269 6.17 -12.35 9.86
N GLN A 270 6.85 -11.31 10.35
CA GLN A 270 7.54 -11.31 11.65
C GLN A 270 6.63 -10.88 12.81
N ASP A 271 5.54 -10.15 12.55
CA ASP A 271 4.62 -9.67 13.60
C ASP A 271 3.41 -10.61 13.85
N THR A 272 3.24 -11.66 13.05
CA THR A 272 2.19 -12.69 13.27
C THR A 272 2.71 -13.94 14.00
N SER A 273 3.99 -14.00 14.37
CA SER A 273 4.45 -14.94 15.39
C SER A 273 4.35 -14.25 16.74
N ASP A 274 3.36 -14.65 17.54
CA ASP A 274 3.24 -14.32 18.95
C ASP A 274 4.62 -14.35 19.64
N ASP A 275 5.12 -13.21 20.07
CA ASP A 275 5.93 -13.11 21.29
C ASP A 275 5.84 -11.71 21.89
N SER A 276 4.83 -11.60 22.75
CA SER A 276 4.88 -10.99 24.07
C SER A 276 5.86 -9.81 24.26
N SER A 277 5.27 -8.63 24.32
CA SER A 277 5.87 -7.40 24.85
C SER A 277 6.42 -7.64 26.27
N GLY A 278 7.72 -7.96 26.36
CA GLY A 278 8.45 -8.18 27.60
C GLY A 278 9.29 -6.98 27.99
N SER A 279 8.72 -6.06 28.76
CA SER A 279 9.46 -5.01 29.47
C SER A 279 10.37 -5.64 30.53
N GLY A 280 11.67 -5.73 30.26
CA GLY A 280 12.68 -6.20 31.21
C GLY A 280 13.22 -5.05 32.06
N SER A 281 12.55 -4.74 33.17
CA SER A 281 13.18 -4.02 34.29
C SER A 281 14.08 -4.99 35.06
N GLY A 282 15.34 -4.60 35.26
CA GLY A 282 16.32 -5.38 36.01
C GLY A 282 15.93 -5.51 37.48
N ASP A 283 16.08 -6.73 38.00
CA ASP A 283 16.30 -6.90 39.43
C ASP A 283 17.25 -8.09 39.65
N GLY A 284 18.26 -7.87 40.50
CA GLY A 284 19.37 -8.78 40.73
C GLY A 284 19.00 -9.91 41.68
N CYS A 285 19.34 -11.14 41.29
CA CYS A 285 19.31 -12.31 42.18
C CYS A 285 20.68 -12.97 42.22
N SER A 286 21.19 -13.11 43.44
CA SER A 286 22.49 -13.64 43.83
C SER A 286 22.62 -15.15 43.67
N GLU A 287 23.88 -15.59 43.67
CA GLU A 287 24.35 -16.97 43.55
C GLU A 287 23.72 -17.93 44.58
N ASN A 288 23.09 -19.00 44.06
CA ASN A 288 23.16 -20.40 44.51
C ASN A 288 21.84 -21.13 44.29
N ALA A 289 21.70 -21.82 43.16
CA ALA A 289 20.94 -23.08 43.01
C ALA A 289 20.97 -23.60 41.56
N CYS A 290 22.16 -23.97 41.05
CA CYS A 290 22.21 -24.85 39.89
C CYS A 290 21.88 -26.28 40.33
N SER A 291 20.63 -26.70 40.11
CA SER A 291 20.25 -28.12 39.93
C SER A 291 18.80 -28.23 39.46
N ARG A 292 18.56 -28.17 38.14
CA ARG A 292 17.35 -28.74 37.55
C ARG A 292 17.70 -29.57 36.31
N LYS A 293 17.48 -30.87 36.45
CA LYS A 293 17.45 -31.88 35.37
C LYS A 293 16.50 -31.40 34.27
N ARG A 294 16.96 -31.37 33.02
CA ARG A 294 16.10 -31.13 31.85
C ARG A 294 15.22 -32.37 31.63
N SER A 295 13.93 -32.26 31.95
CA SER A 295 12.91 -33.20 31.48
C SER A 295 12.45 -32.74 30.10
N PHE A 296 12.70 -33.54 29.07
CA PHE A 296 12.07 -33.34 27.76
C PHE A 296 10.61 -33.77 27.87
N ASN A 297 9.70 -32.81 28.04
CA ASN A 297 8.28 -33.06 27.85
C ASN A 297 7.98 -32.91 26.35
N ALA A 298 7.74 -34.04 25.67
CA ALA A 298 7.19 -34.05 24.32
C ALA A 298 5.73 -33.61 24.38
N ALA A 299 5.48 -32.31 24.15
CA ALA A 299 4.14 -31.78 23.96
C ALA A 299 3.76 -31.88 22.48
N THR A 300 3.35 -33.06 22.05
CA THR A 300 2.56 -33.23 20.82
C THR A 300 1.25 -33.91 21.22
N SER A 301 0.17 -33.16 21.21
CA SER A 301 -1.18 -33.70 21.30
C SER A 301 -1.49 -34.53 20.06
N GLU A 302 -2.27 -35.60 20.26
CA GLU A 302 -2.74 -36.48 19.19
C GLU A 302 -3.65 -35.71 18.21
N PRO A 303 -3.53 -35.91 16.88
CA PRO A 303 -4.31 -35.16 15.91
C PRO A 303 -5.81 -35.51 15.99
N LEU A 304 -6.65 -34.47 16.07
CA LEU A 304 -8.10 -34.60 16.04
C LEU A 304 -8.57 -35.07 14.65
N LEU A 305 -9.16 -36.27 14.58
CA LEU A 305 -9.80 -36.81 13.39
C LEU A 305 -11.21 -36.22 13.22
N TYR A 306 -11.40 -35.40 12.18
CA TYR A 306 -12.73 -34.93 11.79
C TYR A 306 -13.46 -35.99 10.93
N PRO A 307 -14.76 -36.26 11.20
CA PRO A 307 -15.54 -37.17 10.37
C PRO A 307 -15.77 -36.59 8.97
N LYS A 308 -15.63 -37.43 7.94
CA LYS A 308 -15.88 -37.05 6.54
C LYS A 308 -17.36 -36.69 6.33
N PRO A 309 -17.68 -35.57 5.66
CA PRO A 309 -19.06 -35.25 5.30
C PRO A 309 -19.61 -36.29 4.31
N LYS A 310 -20.90 -36.63 4.50
CA LYS A 310 -21.61 -37.57 3.61
C LYS A 310 -21.81 -36.92 2.24
N PRO A 311 -21.62 -37.67 1.14
CA PRO A 311 -21.92 -37.16 -0.20
C PRO A 311 -23.42 -36.94 -0.36
N LEU A 312 -23.76 -35.87 -1.11
CA LEU A 312 -25.11 -35.58 -1.61
C LEU A 312 -25.60 -36.67 -2.57
#